data_AF-A0AAN1HW52-F1
#
_entry.id   AF-A0AAN1HW52-F1
#
_cell.length_a   1.000
_cell.length_b   1.000
_cell.length_c   1.000
_cell.angle_alpha   90.00
_cell.angle_beta   90.00
_cell.angle_gamma   90.00
#
_symmetry.space_group_name_H-M   'P 1'
#
loop_
_entity.id
_entity.type
_entity.pdbx_description
1 polymer ?
#
loop_
_entity_poly.entity_id
_entity_poly.type
_entity_poly.pdbx_seq_one_letter_code
_entity_poly.pdbx_strand_id
1 'polypeptide(L)'
;MTVPMSSMMTCMEDLKDLLPVEAVRLDVRAADWREAIGAAGRLMVETGATTDEYTREMVANVEENGPYIVIAPGVAFAHSRPSPAVLTTGMSWVRLAEPVEFGHESNDPVTLVVALAAKDSAAHTSAMASLARLLGDPGTASALAGALTPEALHAVLTGDGAEASEPSAEPEPSAASKPSAAPEPSAASGPRAASLHKILTVCGNGVGTSLFLKNTLEQVLDRWGWSRFVTVEATDTISAKGKASEAVALLTSREIARTLGDVGRPVKVVQDFTSTAEVDAVLRDTYDV
;
A
#
# COMPACT_ATOMS: atom_id res chain seq x y z
N MET A 1 9.80 6.10 44.42
CA MET A 1 9.01 6.75 43.37
C MET A 1 9.40 6.11 42.05
N THR A 2 8.64 5.12 41.63
CA THR A 2 8.80 4.40 40.37
C THR A 2 8.15 5.22 39.27
N VAL A 3 8.94 5.67 38.31
CA VAL A 3 8.44 6.26 37.06
C VAL A 3 7.80 5.12 36.27
N PRO A 4 6.56 5.26 35.78
CA PRO A 4 5.94 4.19 34.99
C PRO A 4 6.71 4.04 33.67
N MET A 5 7.06 2.80 33.32
CA MET A 5 7.67 2.41 32.03
C MET A 5 6.64 2.49 30.88
N SER A 6 6.00 3.65 30.70
CA SER A 6 5.13 3.94 29.56
C SER A 6 5.74 5.02 28.64
N SER A 7 7.07 5.16 28.68
CA SER A 7 7.81 6.11 27.85
C SER A 7 8.86 5.34 27.07
N MET A 8 8.50 4.99 25.82
CA MET A 8 9.32 4.56 24.67
C MET A 8 8.57 3.52 23.82
N MET A 9 7.35 3.86 23.40
CA MET A 9 6.73 3.24 22.23
C MET A 9 6.92 4.23 21.10
N THR A 10 7.89 3.95 20.23
CA THR A 10 8.21 4.71 19.04
C THR A 10 6.92 4.98 18.25
N CYS A 11 6.60 6.25 17.98
CA CYS A 11 5.40 6.67 17.27
C CYS A 11 5.35 6.01 15.89
N MET A 12 4.66 4.88 15.79
CA MET A 12 4.03 4.47 14.55
C MET A 12 2.74 5.28 14.50
N GLU A 13 2.70 6.33 13.68
CA GLU A 13 1.48 7.10 13.46
C GLU A 13 0.39 6.12 13.04
N ASP A 14 -0.66 6.05 13.86
CA ASP A 14 -1.76 5.13 13.69
C ASP A 14 -2.56 5.63 12.47
N LEU A 15 -2.96 4.74 11.55
CA LEU A 15 -3.50 5.19 10.26
C LEU A 15 -4.74 6.09 10.40
N LYS A 16 -5.53 5.90 11.47
CA LYS A 16 -6.66 6.76 11.85
C LYS A 16 -6.27 8.23 12.06
N ASP A 17 -5.05 8.49 12.53
CA ASP A 17 -4.54 9.84 12.74
C ASP A 17 -4.14 10.49 11.40
N LEU A 18 -3.73 9.66 10.44
CA LEU A 18 -3.38 10.11 9.08
C LEU A 18 -4.59 10.31 8.19
N LEU A 19 -5.67 9.56 8.41
CA LEU A 19 -6.90 9.59 7.62
C LEU A 19 -8.12 9.92 8.50
N PRO A 20 -8.24 11.18 8.97
CA PRO A 20 -9.38 11.59 9.77
C PRO A 20 -10.67 11.59 8.94
N VAL A 21 -11.83 11.57 9.59
CA VAL A 21 -13.16 11.53 8.94
C VAL A 21 -13.32 12.68 7.93
N GLU A 22 -12.79 13.86 8.25
CA GLU A 22 -12.84 15.05 7.40
C GLU A 22 -12.08 14.87 6.08
N ALA A 23 -11.10 13.96 6.03
CA ALA A 23 -10.33 13.61 4.84
C ALA A 23 -10.97 12.48 4.00
N VAL A 24 -12.19 12.06 4.33
CA VAL A 24 -12.94 11.05 3.59
C VAL A 24 -14.09 11.70 2.82
N ARG A 25 -14.21 11.39 1.53
CA ARG A 25 -15.41 11.68 0.74
C ARG A 25 -15.82 10.43 -0.02
N LEU A 26 -17.12 10.19 -0.03
CA LEU A 26 -17.72 9.08 -0.75
C LEU A 26 -18.54 9.62 -1.90
N ASP A 27 -18.62 8.82 -2.96
CA ASP A 27 -19.49 9.05 -4.11
C ASP A 27 -19.24 10.41 -4.79
N VAL A 28 -17.95 10.74 -4.96
CA VAL A 28 -17.49 11.95 -5.64
C VAL A 28 -17.59 11.77 -7.16
N ARG A 29 -18.21 12.73 -7.84
CA ARG A 29 -18.20 12.79 -9.31
C ARG A 29 -16.90 13.44 -9.80
N ALA A 30 -16.25 12.79 -10.75
CA ALA A 30 -15.08 13.31 -11.47
C ALA A 30 -15.24 12.96 -12.95
N ALA A 31 -15.01 13.92 -13.85
CA ALA A 31 -15.14 13.71 -15.29
C ALA A 31 -13.93 12.96 -15.88
N ASP A 32 -12.76 13.11 -15.26
CA ASP A 32 -11.52 12.45 -15.67
C ASP A 32 -10.61 12.18 -14.46
N TRP A 33 -9.48 11.52 -14.73
CA TRP A 33 -8.51 11.18 -13.69
C TRP A 33 -7.88 12.40 -13.02
N ARG A 34 -7.80 13.55 -13.70
CA ARG A 34 -7.25 14.79 -13.12
C ARG A 34 -8.22 15.37 -12.11
N GLU A 35 -9.52 15.36 -12.40
CA GLU A 35 -10.54 15.74 -11.44
C GLU A 35 -10.61 14.77 -10.25
N ALA A 36 -10.39 13.47 -10.48
CA ALA A 36 -10.36 12.48 -9.42
C ALA A 36 -9.17 12.72 -8.45
N ILE A 37 -7.96 12.96 -8.98
CA ILE A 37 -6.79 13.36 -8.17
C ILE A 37 -7.04 14.72 -7.52
N GLY A 38 -7.66 15.67 -8.23
CA GLY A 38 -8.01 16.99 -7.73
C GLY A 38 -8.95 16.94 -6.53
N ALA A 39 -9.91 16.02 -6.53
CA ALA A 39 -10.82 15.82 -5.40
C ALA A 39 -10.07 15.33 -4.14
N ALA A 40 -9.16 14.37 -4.29
CA ALA A 40 -8.33 13.90 -3.19
C ALA A 40 -7.38 15.01 -2.69
N GLY A 41 -6.73 15.71 -3.62
CA GLY A 41 -5.87 16.86 -3.33
C GLY A 41 -6.58 17.98 -2.57
N ARG A 42 -7.83 18.30 -2.93
CA ARG A 42 -8.64 19.29 -2.22
C ARG A 42 -8.87 18.91 -0.75
N LEU A 43 -9.13 17.63 -0.45
CA LEU A 43 -9.27 17.17 0.93
C LEU A 43 -7.96 17.32 1.72
N MET A 44 -6.83 17.04 1.08
CA MET A 44 -5.50 17.24 1.69
C MET A 44 -5.24 18.72 2.04
N VAL A 45 -5.75 19.64 1.24
CA VAL A 45 -5.69 21.08 1.53
C VAL A 45 -6.66 21.46 2.65
N GLU A 46 -7.91 20.97 2.60
CA GLU A 46 -8.93 21.23 3.62
C GLU A 46 -8.50 20.79 5.02
N THR A 47 -7.79 19.66 5.13
CA THR A 47 -7.24 19.15 6.40
C THR A 47 -5.90 19.77 6.80
N GLY A 48 -5.35 20.67 5.97
CA GLY A 48 -4.09 21.35 6.23
C GLY A 48 -2.85 20.48 6.03
N ALA A 49 -2.98 19.30 5.40
CA ALA A 49 -1.86 18.42 5.10
C ALA A 49 -0.95 18.98 4.00
N THR A 50 -1.54 19.63 2.99
CA THR A 50 -0.80 20.15 1.83
C THR A 50 -1.31 21.50 1.36
N THR A 51 -0.56 22.13 0.45
CA THR A 51 -1.05 23.21 -0.40
C THR A 51 -1.57 22.66 -1.74
N ASP A 52 -2.25 23.49 -2.54
CA ASP A 52 -2.69 23.11 -3.90
C ASP A 52 -1.55 22.66 -4.81
N GLU A 53 -0.32 23.13 -4.53
CA GLU A 53 0.86 22.78 -5.32
C GLU A 53 1.13 21.27 -5.28
N TYR A 54 0.89 20.60 -4.15
CA TYR A 54 1.11 19.15 -4.05
C TYR A 54 0.18 18.37 -4.99
N THR A 55 -1.04 18.85 -5.19
CA THR A 55 -1.99 18.27 -6.14
C THR A 55 -1.47 18.39 -7.58
N ARG A 56 -0.86 19.53 -7.93
CA ARG A 56 -0.23 19.74 -9.23
C ARG A 56 0.96 18.81 -9.43
N GLU A 57 1.79 18.63 -8.40
CA GLU A 57 2.90 17.68 -8.42
C GLU A 57 2.42 16.24 -8.67
N MET A 58 1.34 15.81 -8.00
CA MET A 58 0.74 14.48 -8.22
C MET A 58 0.25 14.30 -9.65
N VAL A 59 -0.47 15.30 -10.20
CA VAL A 59 -0.95 15.25 -11.59
C VAL A 59 0.22 15.21 -12.57
N ALA A 60 1.21 16.08 -12.41
CA ALA A 60 2.39 16.13 -13.26
C ALA A 60 3.16 14.80 -13.29
N ASN A 61 3.29 14.13 -12.14
CA ASN A 61 3.93 12.81 -12.08
C ASN A 61 3.21 11.76 -12.94
N VAL A 62 1.87 11.78 -12.97
CA VAL A 62 1.07 10.86 -13.80
C VAL A 62 1.19 11.21 -15.29
N GLU A 63 1.25 12.50 -15.63
CA GLU A 63 1.48 12.92 -17.03
C GLU A 63 2.86 12.49 -17.55
N GLU A 64 3.89 12.56 -16.70
CA GLU A 64 5.26 12.17 -17.06
C GLU A 64 5.45 10.66 -17.11
N ASN A 65 4.93 9.93 -16.12
CA ASN A 65 5.27 8.52 -15.89
C ASN A 65 4.14 7.55 -16.27
N GLY A 66 3.01 8.06 -16.75
CA GLY A 66 1.80 7.28 -16.98
C GLY A 66 1.05 6.95 -15.67
N PRO A 67 0.00 6.10 -15.74
CA PRO A 67 -0.87 5.80 -14.60
C PRO A 67 -0.25 4.82 -13.59
N TYR A 68 1.05 4.96 -13.27
CA TYR A 68 1.78 4.09 -12.32
C TYR A 68 1.22 4.10 -10.88
N ILE A 69 0.36 5.06 -10.58
CA ILE A 69 -0.35 5.17 -9.31
C ILE A 69 -1.53 4.21 -9.21
N VAL A 70 -1.99 3.62 -10.31
CA VAL A 70 -3.04 2.59 -10.30
C VAL A 70 -2.40 1.26 -9.95
N ILE A 71 -2.59 0.82 -8.70
CA ILE A 71 -1.80 -0.27 -8.09
C ILE A 71 -2.53 -1.60 -8.00
N ALA A 72 -3.85 -1.57 -8.13
CA ALA A 72 -4.73 -2.72 -8.05
C ALA A 72 -6.01 -2.41 -8.83
N PRO A 73 -6.82 -3.41 -9.22
CA PRO A 73 -8.09 -3.19 -9.89
C PRO A 73 -8.96 -2.18 -9.14
N GLY A 74 -9.27 -1.06 -9.80
CA GLY A 74 -10.12 -0.02 -9.24
C GLY A 74 -9.46 0.93 -8.23
N VAL A 75 -8.16 0.81 -7.93
CA VAL A 75 -7.50 1.58 -6.87
C VAL A 75 -6.31 2.39 -7.41
N ALA A 76 -6.40 3.71 -7.26
CA ALA A 76 -5.31 4.64 -7.48
C ALA A 76 -4.75 5.18 -6.15
N PHE A 77 -3.43 5.18 -6.04
CA PHE A 77 -2.68 5.70 -4.89
C PHE A 77 -1.87 6.93 -5.29
N ALA A 78 -2.50 8.10 -5.22
CA ALA A 78 -1.92 9.37 -5.65
C ALA A 78 -0.90 9.90 -4.63
N HIS A 79 0.33 10.14 -5.08
CA HIS A 79 1.40 10.66 -4.22
C HIS A 79 2.51 11.31 -5.06
N SER A 80 3.31 12.14 -4.40
CA SER A 80 4.55 12.70 -4.95
C SER A 80 5.69 12.58 -3.93
N ARG A 81 6.91 12.94 -4.33
CA ARG A 81 8.06 13.06 -3.41
C ARG A 81 7.77 14.11 -2.32
N PRO A 82 8.42 14.03 -1.14
CA PRO A 82 8.34 15.12 -0.16
C PRO A 82 8.76 16.45 -0.80
N SER A 83 7.96 17.50 -0.57
CA SER A 83 8.17 18.82 -1.14
C SER A 83 7.73 19.92 -0.15
N PRO A 84 8.10 21.20 -0.37
CA PRO A 84 7.62 22.31 0.44
C PRO A 84 6.10 22.49 0.46
N ALA A 85 5.39 21.86 -0.48
CA ALA A 85 3.94 21.84 -0.53
C ALA A 85 3.31 20.93 0.54
N VAL A 86 4.09 20.07 1.20
CA VAL A 86 3.64 19.19 2.29
C VAL A 86 3.81 19.88 3.64
N LEU A 87 2.70 20.22 4.29
CA LEU A 87 2.65 20.96 5.55
C LEU A 87 2.61 20.03 6.77
N THR A 88 2.00 18.85 6.65
CA THR A 88 2.01 17.73 7.62
C THR A 88 1.87 16.40 6.88
N THR A 89 2.26 15.29 7.52
CA THR A 89 1.93 13.95 7.00
C THR A 89 0.42 13.75 7.12
N GLY A 90 -0.21 13.22 6.08
CA GLY A 90 -1.66 12.98 6.06
C GLY A 90 -2.11 12.22 4.82
N MET A 91 -3.33 11.73 4.85
CA MET A 91 -3.98 11.04 3.76
C MET A 91 -5.37 11.59 3.48
N SER A 92 -5.89 11.28 2.29
CA SER A 92 -7.30 11.44 1.96
C SER A 92 -7.83 10.20 1.24
N TRP A 93 -9.13 9.98 1.36
CA TRP A 93 -9.83 8.85 0.77
C TRP A 93 -11.03 9.32 -0.02
N VAL A 94 -11.01 9.07 -1.33
CA VAL A 94 -12.09 9.45 -2.25
C VAL A 94 -12.62 8.23 -2.96
N ARG A 95 -13.85 7.81 -2.61
CA ARG A 95 -14.62 6.89 -3.45
C ARG A 95 -15.34 7.68 -4.53
N LEU A 96 -15.21 7.25 -5.78
CA LEU A 96 -15.86 7.87 -6.93
C LEU A 96 -17.29 7.34 -7.10
N ALA A 97 -18.23 8.22 -7.46
CA ALA A 97 -19.61 7.86 -7.75
C ALA A 97 -19.74 7.01 -9.01
N GLU A 98 -18.89 7.29 -10.00
CA GLU A 98 -18.82 6.61 -11.28
C GLU A 98 -17.35 6.23 -11.52
N PRO A 99 -17.04 5.00 -11.97
CA PRO A 99 -15.66 4.62 -12.24
C PRO A 99 -15.03 5.50 -13.32
N VAL A 100 -13.75 5.86 -13.16
CA VAL A 100 -13.00 6.77 -14.05
C VAL A 100 -11.80 6.03 -14.64
N GLU A 101 -11.63 6.13 -15.96
CA GLU A 101 -10.47 5.58 -16.68
C GLU A 101 -9.22 6.45 -16.46
N PHE A 102 -8.15 5.86 -15.92
CA PHE A 102 -6.83 6.50 -15.77
C PHE A 102 -5.89 6.19 -16.96
N GLY A 103 -6.29 5.29 -17.85
CA GLY A 103 -5.49 4.77 -18.96
C GLY A 103 -4.60 3.58 -18.58
N HIS A 104 -4.87 2.91 -17.45
CA HIS A 104 -4.15 1.72 -17.01
C HIS A 104 -4.74 0.45 -17.63
N GLU A 105 -3.91 -0.34 -18.31
CA GLU A 105 -4.35 -1.43 -19.21
C GLU A 105 -5.21 -2.52 -18.54
N SER A 106 -4.89 -2.89 -17.28
CA SER A 106 -5.52 -4.02 -16.59
C SER A 106 -6.35 -3.66 -15.35
N ASN A 107 -6.17 -2.46 -14.80
CA ASN A 107 -6.68 -2.09 -13.47
C ASN A 107 -7.75 -0.99 -13.52
N ASP A 108 -7.99 -0.43 -14.70
CA ASP A 108 -9.12 0.45 -14.93
C ASP A 108 -10.45 -0.31 -14.99
N PRO A 109 -11.58 0.38 -14.74
CA PRO A 109 -11.65 1.78 -14.29
C PRO A 109 -11.41 1.94 -12.78
N VAL A 110 -10.86 3.08 -12.37
CA VAL A 110 -10.64 3.45 -10.97
C VAL A 110 -11.94 3.83 -10.29
N THR A 111 -12.15 3.32 -9.07
CA THR A 111 -13.29 3.64 -8.20
C THR A 111 -12.86 4.27 -6.87
N LEU A 112 -11.60 4.10 -6.50
CA LEU A 112 -11.01 4.60 -5.27
C LEU A 112 -9.72 5.35 -5.57
N VAL A 113 -9.63 6.59 -5.09
CA VAL A 113 -8.40 7.38 -5.06
C VAL A 113 -8.01 7.63 -3.61
N VAL A 114 -6.85 7.12 -3.20
CA VAL A 114 -6.25 7.44 -1.90
C VAL A 114 -5.04 8.32 -2.15
N ALA A 115 -4.97 9.49 -1.52
CA ALA A 115 -3.78 10.35 -1.59
C ALA A 115 -2.96 10.28 -0.31
N LEU A 116 -1.63 10.33 -0.44
CA LEU A 116 -0.69 10.42 0.69
C LEU A 116 0.26 11.59 0.48
N ALA A 117 0.39 12.42 1.52
CA ALA A 117 1.47 13.38 1.66
C ALA A 117 2.30 13.03 2.90
N ALA A 118 3.62 13.05 2.77
CA ALA A 118 4.52 12.73 3.88
C ALA A 118 5.67 13.71 3.94
N LYS A 119 5.98 14.20 5.15
CA LYS A 119 7.05 15.17 5.39
C LYS A 119 8.45 14.61 5.16
N ASP A 120 8.63 13.32 5.41
CA ASP A 120 9.89 12.63 5.23
C ASP A 120 9.68 11.20 4.76
N SER A 121 10.77 10.58 4.32
CA SER A 121 10.76 9.24 3.74
C SER A 121 10.35 8.15 4.73
N ALA A 122 10.55 8.34 6.04
CA ALA A 122 10.23 7.35 7.06
C ALA A 122 8.72 7.33 7.34
N ALA A 123 8.13 8.51 7.55
CA ALA A 123 6.68 8.68 7.68
C ALA A 123 5.95 8.18 6.43
N HIS A 124 6.48 8.51 5.24
CA HIS A 124 5.98 8.02 3.97
C HIS A 124 5.93 6.48 3.95
N THR A 125 7.06 5.85 4.28
CA THR A 125 7.18 4.39 4.22
C THR A 125 6.23 3.69 5.21
N SER A 126 6.11 4.21 6.42
CA SER A 126 5.22 3.67 7.45
C SER A 126 3.75 3.77 7.03
N ALA A 127 3.33 4.95 6.59
CA ALA A 127 1.97 5.24 6.13
C ALA A 127 1.56 4.31 4.97
N MET A 128 2.45 4.14 4.00
CA MET A 128 2.22 3.23 2.86
C MET A 128 2.11 1.76 3.26
N ALA A 129 3.00 1.29 4.14
CA ALA A 129 2.95 -0.10 4.59
C ALA A 129 1.65 -0.40 5.35
N SER A 130 1.15 0.54 6.14
CA SER A 130 -0.14 0.41 6.83
C SER A 130 -1.31 0.35 5.86
N LEU A 131 -1.35 1.23 4.85
CA LEU A 131 -2.39 1.20 3.82
C LEU A 131 -2.33 -0.08 2.97
N ALA A 132 -1.13 -0.53 2.59
CA ALA A 132 -0.94 -1.77 1.84
C ALA A 132 -1.45 -3.00 2.59
N ARG A 133 -1.26 -3.05 3.91
CA ARG A 133 -1.79 -4.12 4.75
C ARG A 133 -3.33 -4.11 4.79
N LEU A 134 -3.94 -2.94 4.86
CA LEU A 134 -5.41 -2.81 4.85
C LEU A 134 -6.04 -3.23 3.53
N LEU A 135 -5.48 -2.75 2.42
CA LEU A 135 -6.00 -3.09 1.09
C LEU A 135 -5.71 -4.55 0.70
N GLY A 136 -4.65 -5.14 1.26
CA GLY A 136 -4.30 -6.55 1.05
C GLY A 136 -5.11 -7.54 1.88
N ASP A 137 -5.82 -7.10 2.93
CA ASP A 137 -6.73 -7.96 3.70
C ASP A 137 -8.11 -8.01 3.05
N PRO A 138 -8.57 -9.17 2.54
CA PRO A 138 -9.83 -9.26 1.79
C PRO A 138 -11.06 -8.85 2.61
N GLY A 139 -11.07 -9.15 3.90
CA GLY A 139 -12.17 -8.80 4.80
C GLY A 139 -12.28 -7.28 4.98
N THR A 140 -11.15 -6.65 5.26
CA THR A 140 -11.09 -5.20 5.46
C THR A 140 -11.32 -4.43 4.18
N ALA A 141 -10.73 -4.86 3.06
CA ALA A 141 -10.98 -4.26 1.75
C ALA A 141 -12.48 -4.29 1.38
N SER A 142 -13.16 -5.41 1.64
CA SER A 142 -14.60 -5.53 1.42
C SER A 142 -15.40 -4.62 2.35
N ALA A 143 -15.01 -4.49 3.62
CA ALA A 143 -15.68 -3.61 4.58
C ALA A 143 -15.52 -2.13 4.19
N LEU A 144 -14.32 -1.71 3.76
CA LEU A 144 -14.04 -0.36 3.29
C LEU A 144 -14.84 -0.03 2.02
N ALA A 145 -14.96 -0.97 1.08
CA ALA A 145 -15.75 -0.80 -0.13
C ALA A 145 -17.26 -0.63 0.18
N GLY A 146 -17.76 -1.36 1.18
CA GLY A 146 -19.17 -1.33 1.61
C GLY A 146 -19.57 -0.16 2.51
N ALA A 147 -18.61 0.61 3.03
CA ALA A 147 -18.90 1.71 3.95
C ALA A 147 -19.76 2.81 3.28
N LEU A 148 -20.91 3.14 3.87
CA LEU A 148 -21.86 4.11 3.29
C LEU A 148 -21.65 5.55 3.78
N THR A 149 -20.86 5.74 4.83
CA THR A 149 -20.54 7.07 5.36
C THR A 149 -19.05 7.19 5.71
N PRO A 150 -18.48 8.41 5.72
CA PRO A 150 -17.13 8.66 6.22
C PRO A 150 -16.85 8.06 7.60
N GLU A 151 -17.81 8.14 8.51
CA GLU A 151 -17.70 7.61 9.88
C GLU A 151 -17.66 6.09 9.89
N ALA A 152 -18.50 5.43 9.08
CA ALA A 152 -18.49 3.98 8.95
C ALA A 152 -17.16 3.49 8.36
N LEU A 153 -16.61 4.21 7.38
CA LEU A 153 -15.29 3.90 6.81
C LEU A 153 -14.20 4.05 7.87
N HIS A 154 -14.23 5.14 8.62
CA HIS A 154 -13.26 5.39 9.68
C HIS A 154 -13.35 4.35 10.80
N ALA A 155 -14.54 3.86 11.15
CA ALA A 155 -14.71 2.79 12.13
C ALA A 155 -14.09 1.46 11.68
N VAL A 156 -14.09 1.18 10.37
CA VAL A 156 -13.37 0.02 9.80
C VAL A 156 -11.85 0.21 9.96
N LEU A 157 -11.34 1.42 9.75
CA LEU A 157 -9.91 1.75 9.93
C LEU A 157 -9.44 1.65 11.38
N THR A 158 -10.31 1.96 12.35
CA THR A 158 -9.98 1.88 13.78
C THR A 158 -10.19 0.49 14.39
N GLY A 159 -10.82 -0.43 13.66
CA GLY A 159 -11.18 -1.75 14.17
C GLY A 159 -12.41 -1.77 15.09
N ASP A 160 -13.14 -0.65 15.19
CA ASP A 160 -14.31 -0.48 16.06
C ASP A 160 -15.62 -0.99 15.41
N GLY A 161 -15.57 -1.44 14.15
CA GLY A 161 -16.75 -1.83 13.36
C GLY A 161 -17.25 -3.28 13.51
N ALA A 162 -16.72 -4.07 14.44
CA ALA A 162 -17.10 -5.49 14.61
C ALA A 162 -18.30 -5.73 15.57
N GLU A 163 -19.03 -4.69 15.99
CA GLU A 163 -20.23 -4.83 16.82
C GLU A 163 -21.43 -4.04 16.26
N ALA A 164 -21.98 -4.48 15.13
CA ALA A 164 -23.40 -4.23 14.79
C ALA A 164 -23.87 -5.09 13.61
N SER A 165 -24.47 -6.24 13.92
CA SER A 165 -25.68 -6.86 13.31
C SER A 165 -25.59 -8.38 13.19
N GLU A 166 -25.84 -9.08 14.29
CA GLU A 166 -26.36 -10.46 14.26
C GLU A 166 -27.86 -10.46 14.57
N PRO A 167 -28.67 -11.26 13.86
CA PRO A 167 -29.89 -11.82 14.40
C PRO A 167 -29.67 -13.31 14.79
N SER A 168 -29.60 -13.52 16.10
CA SER A 168 -30.28 -14.57 16.90
C SER A 168 -30.29 -16.05 16.44
N ALA A 169 -29.72 -16.87 17.32
CA ALA A 169 -29.59 -18.35 17.42
C ALA A 169 -30.91 -19.16 17.30
N GLU A 170 -30.96 -20.50 17.14
CA GLU A 170 -30.37 -21.62 17.92
C GLU A 170 -30.45 -22.99 17.14
N PRO A 171 -30.15 -24.19 17.71
CA PRO A 171 -28.84 -24.75 18.08
C PRO A 171 -28.56 -26.17 17.49
N GLU A 172 -27.28 -26.58 17.54
CA GLU A 172 -26.69 -27.90 17.22
C GLU A 172 -27.05 -29.05 18.19
N PRO A 173 -26.72 -30.32 17.85
CA PRO A 173 -25.85 -31.06 18.76
C PRO A 173 -24.69 -31.86 18.10
N SER A 174 -23.45 -31.45 18.44
CA SER A 174 -22.30 -32.21 18.99
C SER A 174 -22.03 -33.68 18.60
N ALA A 175 -20.80 -33.94 18.10
CA ALA A 175 -19.87 -34.91 18.72
C ALA A 175 -18.40 -34.81 18.23
N ALA A 176 -17.53 -34.44 19.16
CA ALA A 176 -16.11 -34.77 19.39
C ALA A 176 -15.19 -35.36 18.30
N SER A 177 -14.02 -34.73 18.07
CA SER A 177 -12.72 -35.16 18.67
C SER A 177 -11.52 -34.30 18.19
N LYS A 178 -10.73 -33.80 19.16
CA LYS A 178 -9.32 -33.35 19.06
C LYS A 178 -8.42 -34.50 19.63
N PRO A 179 -7.06 -34.47 19.61
CA PRO A 179 -6.16 -33.31 19.40
C PRO A 179 -4.90 -33.59 18.53
N SER A 180 -4.14 -32.55 18.17
CA SER A 180 -2.76 -32.39 18.65
C SER A 180 -2.14 -31.10 18.12
N ALA A 181 -1.40 -30.43 19.00
CA ALA A 181 -0.79 -29.12 18.87
C ALA A 181 0.51 -29.12 18.04
N ALA A 182 0.80 -27.96 17.44
CA ALA A 182 2.13 -27.53 17.03
C ALA A 182 2.28 -26.02 17.36
N PRO A 183 3.49 -25.52 17.68
CA PRO A 183 3.69 -24.50 18.70
C PRO A 183 3.79 -23.06 18.16
N GLU A 184 3.53 -22.12 19.06
CA GLU A 184 3.70 -20.68 18.91
C GLU A 184 5.16 -20.28 18.54
N PRO A 185 5.37 -19.23 17.72
CA PRO A 185 6.72 -18.72 17.47
C PRO A 185 7.18 -17.82 18.62
N SER A 186 8.16 -18.31 19.37
CA SER A 186 8.92 -17.57 20.39
C SER A 186 9.90 -16.59 19.74
N ALA A 187 9.89 -15.37 20.24
CA ALA A 187 10.84 -14.31 19.91
C ALA A 187 12.27 -14.69 20.29
N ALA A 188 13.20 -14.63 19.32
CA ALA A 188 14.63 -14.64 19.56
C ALA A 188 15.32 -13.64 18.65
N SER A 189 15.68 -12.49 19.21
CA SER A 189 16.56 -11.48 18.63
C SER A 189 18.01 -11.96 18.67
N GLY A 190 18.53 -12.43 17.53
CA GLY A 190 19.94 -12.71 17.29
C GLY A 190 20.45 -11.95 16.05
N PRO A 191 21.78 -11.81 15.86
CA PRO A 191 22.35 -10.99 14.79
C PRO A 191 21.91 -11.53 13.41
N ARG A 192 21.30 -10.64 12.60
CA ARG A 192 20.70 -10.95 11.30
C ARG A 192 21.81 -11.42 10.34
N ALA A 193 21.82 -12.71 9.99
CA ALA A 193 22.66 -13.24 8.93
C ALA A 193 22.39 -12.47 7.62
N ALA A 194 23.43 -12.18 6.83
CA ALA A 194 23.29 -11.48 5.57
C ALA A 194 22.38 -12.30 4.62
N SER A 195 21.34 -11.67 4.09
CA SER A 195 20.45 -12.27 3.09
C SER A 195 21.25 -12.71 1.85
N LEU A 196 20.95 -13.89 1.32
CA LEU A 196 21.66 -14.46 0.18
C LEU A 196 21.27 -13.79 -1.15
N HIS A 197 20.00 -13.43 -1.31
CA HIS A 197 19.47 -12.83 -2.53
C HIS A 197 18.82 -11.47 -2.24
N LYS A 198 18.79 -10.59 -3.24
CA LYS A 198 18.20 -9.26 -3.18
C LYS A 198 17.24 -9.05 -4.35
N ILE A 199 16.03 -8.58 -4.07
CA ILE A 199 15.05 -8.15 -5.08
C ILE A 199 14.84 -6.64 -4.93
N LEU A 200 14.84 -5.92 -6.04
CA LEU A 200 14.44 -4.51 -6.04
C LEU A 200 12.99 -4.40 -6.49
N THR A 201 12.18 -3.67 -5.73
CA THR A 201 10.88 -3.18 -6.20
C THR A 201 11.06 -1.75 -6.67
N VAL A 202 10.64 -1.44 -7.89
CA VAL A 202 10.96 -0.16 -8.54
C VAL A 202 9.70 0.64 -8.79
N CYS A 203 9.74 1.96 -8.54
CA CYS A 203 8.75 2.89 -9.07
C CYS A 203 9.42 4.06 -9.83
N GLY A 204 8.62 4.90 -10.49
CA GLY A 204 9.11 5.99 -11.34
C GLY A 204 9.96 6.99 -10.57
N ASN A 205 9.29 7.90 -9.86
CA ASN A 205 9.90 9.00 -9.13
C ASN A 205 9.78 8.83 -7.60
N GLY A 206 10.53 7.90 -7.01
CA GLY A 206 10.63 7.75 -5.55
C GLY A 206 10.62 6.30 -5.09
N VAL A 207 10.03 6.02 -3.94
CA VAL A 207 9.82 4.63 -3.46
C VAL A 207 8.35 4.27 -3.29
N GLY A 208 7.44 5.19 -3.59
CA GLY A 208 6.04 5.11 -3.16
C GLY A 208 5.36 3.82 -3.62
N THR A 209 4.86 3.76 -4.86
CA THR A 209 4.17 2.57 -5.39
C THR A 209 4.95 1.25 -5.18
N SER A 210 6.29 1.28 -5.25
CA SER A 210 7.13 0.10 -5.01
C SER A 210 7.02 -0.46 -3.60
N LEU A 211 6.62 0.33 -2.60
CA LEU A 211 6.42 -0.16 -1.23
C LEU A 211 5.20 -1.07 -1.10
N PHE A 212 4.12 -0.85 -1.86
CA PHE A 212 3.00 -1.79 -1.91
C PHE A 212 3.48 -3.15 -2.39
N LEU A 213 4.20 -3.16 -3.53
CA LEU A 213 4.76 -4.38 -4.09
C LEU A 213 5.77 -5.04 -3.14
N LYS A 214 6.63 -4.25 -2.48
CA LYS A 214 7.55 -4.74 -1.45
C LYS A 214 6.81 -5.45 -0.32
N ASN A 215 5.76 -4.84 0.23
CA ASN A 215 4.99 -5.41 1.32
C ASN A 215 4.33 -6.73 0.91
N THR A 216 3.69 -6.77 -0.26
CA THR A 216 3.07 -8.00 -0.79
C THR A 216 4.12 -9.09 -1.06
N LEU A 217 5.29 -8.71 -1.58
CA LEU A 217 6.42 -9.63 -1.79
C LEU A 217 6.95 -10.19 -0.47
N GLU A 218 7.12 -9.35 0.55
CA GLU A 218 7.54 -9.77 1.90
C GLU A 218 6.52 -10.72 2.53
N GLN A 219 5.21 -10.48 2.38
CA GLN A 219 4.17 -11.41 2.84
C GLN A 219 4.25 -12.79 2.18
N VAL A 220 4.50 -12.83 0.86
CA VAL A 220 4.66 -14.10 0.14
C VAL A 220 5.94 -14.81 0.58
N LEU A 221 7.05 -14.09 0.73
CA LEU A 221 8.31 -14.64 1.23
C LEU A 221 8.18 -15.16 2.67
N ASP A 222 7.44 -14.48 3.53
CA ASP A 222 7.13 -14.94 4.89
C ASP A 222 6.34 -16.25 4.86
N ARG A 223 5.32 -16.33 4.00
CA ARG A 223 4.53 -17.56 3.78
C ARG A 223 5.39 -18.72 3.29
N TRP A 224 6.39 -18.45 2.46
CA TRP A 224 7.36 -19.46 1.99
C TRP A 224 8.41 -19.83 3.06
N GLY A 225 8.55 -19.03 4.12
CA GLY A 225 9.63 -19.13 5.09
C GLY A 225 10.99 -18.63 4.57
N TRP A 226 11.00 -17.81 3.52
CA TRP A 226 12.18 -17.39 2.78
C TRP A 226 12.71 -16.00 3.14
N SER A 227 12.05 -15.27 4.04
CA SER A 227 12.41 -13.89 4.44
C SER A 227 13.79 -13.74 5.07
N ARG A 228 14.43 -14.83 5.48
CA ARG A 228 15.82 -14.85 5.94
C ARG A 228 16.84 -14.99 4.80
N PHE A 229 16.41 -15.43 3.63
CA PHE A 229 17.27 -15.69 2.46
C PHE A 229 17.15 -14.62 1.40
N VAL A 230 16.01 -13.92 1.32
CA VAL A 230 15.74 -12.88 0.33
C VAL A 230 15.48 -11.54 1.03
N THR A 231 16.23 -10.51 0.67
CA THR A 231 15.94 -9.13 1.06
C THR A 231 15.21 -8.40 -0.07
N VAL A 232 14.19 -7.65 0.27
CA VAL A 232 13.47 -6.79 -0.66
C VAL A 232 13.79 -5.33 -0.36
N GLU A 233 14.20 -4.56 -1.36
CA GLU A 233 14.46 -3.12 -1.25
C GLU A 233 13.56 -2.36 -2.23
N ALA A 234 12.88 -1.31 -1.76
CA ALA A 234 12.12 -0.41 -2.61
C ALA A 234 13.00 0.76 -3.07
N THR A 235 12.94 1.12 -4.35
CA THR A 235 13.82 2.12 -4.94
C THR A 235 13.17 2.83 -6.15
N ASP A 236 13.73 3.98 -6.55
CA ASP A 236 13.31 4.72 -7.74
C ASP A 236 14.01 4.22 -9.00
N THR A 237 13.52 4.63 -10.17
CA THR A 237 14.04 4.20 -11.47
C THR A 237 15.51 4.59 -11.68
N ILE A 238 15.97 5.72 -11.13
CA ILE A 238 17.36 6.19 -11.28
C ILE A 238 18.28 5.33 -10.40
N SER A 239 17.92 5.17 -9.13
CA SER A 239 18.66 4.37 -8.16
C SER A 239 18.70 2.88 -8.54
N ALA A 240 17.60 2.35 -9.11
CA ALA A 240 17.50 0.98 -9.58
C ALA A 240 18.59 0.64 -10.59
N LYS A 241 18.87 1.53 -11.56
CA LYS A 241 19.90 1.30 -12.59
C LYS A 241 21.29 1.12 -11.99
N GLY A 242 21.62 1.89 -10.95
CA GLY A 242 22.91 1.77 -10.25
C GLY A 242 23.04 0.53 -9.37
N LYS A 243 21.92 0.00 -8.87
CA LYS A 243 21.88 -1.15 -7.94
C LYS A 243 21.51 -2.47 -8.61
N ALA A 244 21.15 -2.47 -9.89
CA ALA A 244 20.63 -3.65 -10.59
C ALA A 244 21.59 -4.85 -10.47
N SER A 245 22.90 -4.64 -10.54
CA SER A 245 23.89 -5.73 -10.42
C SER A 245 23.86 -6.47 -9.09
N GLU A 246 23.38 -5.85 -8.01
CA GLU A 246 23.24 -6.46 -6.68
C GLU A 246 21.97 -7.32 -6.55
N ALA A 247 21.02 -7.17 -7.47
CA ALA A 247 19.72 -7.82 -7.41
C ALA A 247 19.65 -9.04 -8.33
N VAL A 248 18.85 -10.04 -7.94
CA VAL A 248 18.54 -11.20 -8.79
C VAL A 248 17.48 -10.85 -9.83
N ALA A 249 16.55 -9.96 -9.47
CA ALA A 249 15.50 -9.44 -10.34
C ALA A 249 15.00 -8.08 -9.83
N LEU A 250 14.38 -7.32 -10.72
CA LEU A 250 13.66 -6.09 -10.41
C LEU A 250 12.17 -6.34 -10.70
N LEU A 251 11.30 -6.03 -9.74
CA LEU A 251 9.85 -6.20 -9.85
C LEU A 251 9.20 -4.82 -9.89
N THR A 252 8.31 -4.57 -10.84
CA THR A 252 7.70 -3.25 -11.04
C THR A 252 6.43 -3.31 -11.91
N SER A 253 5.79 -2.17 -12.15
CA SER A 253 4.66 -2.06 -13.08
C SER A 253 5.14 -2.06 -14.53
N ARG A 254 4.22 -2.22 -15.48
CA ARG A 254 4.55 -2.24 -16.91
C ARG A 254 5.11 -0.90 -17.41
N GLU A 255 4.53 0.20 -16.92
CA GLU A 255 4.89 1.57 -17.28
C GLU A 255 6.33 1.85 -16.86
N ILE A 256 6.66 1.50 -15.62
CA ILE A 256 8.00 1.69 -15.08
C ILE A 256 9.00 0.74 -15.72
N ALA A 257 8.62 -0.51 -16.03
CA ALA A 257 9.48 -1.44 -16.76
C ALA A 257 9.90 -0.87 -18.13
N ARG A 258 8.98 -0.21 -18.85
CA ARG A 258 9.28 0.45 -20.13
C ARG A 258 10.28 1.59 -19.98
N THR A 259 10.13 2.42 -18.94
CA THR A 259 11.03 3.56 -18.66
C THR A 259 12.41 3.10 -18.14
N LEU A 260 12.44 2.04 -17.35
CA LEU A 260 13.66 1.47 -16.79
C LEU A 260 14.56 0.92 -17.91
N GLY A 261 13.97 0.23 -18.90
CA GLY A 261 14.67 -0.36 -20.02
C GLY A 261 15.52 -1.57 -19.61
N ASP A 262 16.54 -1.89 -20.42
CA ASP A 262 17.48 -2.95 -20.08
C ASP A 262 18.49 -2.48 -19.02
N VAL A 263 18.51 -3.19 -17.90
CA VAL A 263 19.41 -2.95 -16.76
C VAL A 263 20.32 -4.15 -16.46
N GLY A 264 20.42 -5.10 -17.39
CA GLY A 264 21.30 -6.27 -17.27
C GLY A 264 20.81 -7.33 -16.27
N ARG A 265 19.60 -7.19 -15.75
CA ARG A 265 18.91 -8.16 -14.88
C ARG A 265 17.46 -8.32 -15.31
N PRO A 266 16.81 -9.47 -15.01
CA PRO A 266 15.40 -9.67 -15.29
C PRO A 266 14.54 -8.57 -14.64
N VAL A 267 13.72 -7.90 -15.45
CA VAL A 267 12.66 -7.00 -14.99
C VAL A 267 11.34 -7.74 -15.12
N LYS A 268 10.68 -8.00 -14.00
CA LYS A 268 9.41 -8.72 -13.89
C LYS A 268 8.27 -7.73 -13.67
N VAL A 269 7.21 -7.91 -14.44
CA VAL A 269 6.02 -7.06 -14.35
C VAL A 269 5.01 -7.69 -13.40
N VAL A 270 4.47 -6.90 -12.48
CA VAL A 270 3.32 -7.23 -11.64
C VAL A 270 2.21 -6.23 -11.99
N GLN A 271 0.97 -6.69 -12.10
CA GLN A 271 -0.19 -5.87 -12.48
C GLN A 271 -0.98 -5.44 -11.26
N ASP A 272 -1.26 -6.36 -10.34
CA ASP A 272 -1.92 -6.09 -9.07
C ASP A 272 -0.90 -6.21 -7.93
N PHE A 273 -0.47 -5.06 -7.41
CA PHE A 273 0.53 -5.00 -6.35
C PHE A 273 -0.01 -5.49 -5.01
N THR A 274 -1.32 -5.70 -4.87
CA THR A 274 -1.97 -6.26 -3.68
C THR A 274 -2.23 -7.76 -3.80
N SER A 275 -2.10 -8.34 -5.00
CA SER A 275 -2.34 -9.76 -5.25
C SER A 275 -1.16 -10.62 -4.79
N THR A 276 -1.30 -11.25 -3.63
CA THR A 276 -0.34 -12.25 -3.15
C THR A 276 -0.22 -13.45 -4.10
N ALA A 277 -1.28 -13.77 -4.87
CA ALA A 277 -1.26 -14.86 -5.83
C ALA A 277 -0.42 -14.54 -7.07
N GLU A 278 -0.55 -13.33 -7.63
CA GLU A 278 0.27 -12.89 -8.76
C GLU A 278 1.74 -12.78 -8.35
N VAL A 279 2.01 -12.17 -7.19
CA VAL A 279 3.35 -12.02 -6.66
C VAL A 279 4.01 -13.38 -6.37
N ASP A 280 3.27 -14.36 -5.86
CA ASP A 280 3.72 -15.76 -5.71
C ASP A 280 4.12 -16.37 -7.05
N ALA A 281 3.31 -16.21 -8.09
CA ALA A 281 3.63 -16.72 -9.43
C ALA A 281 4.90 -16.07 -10.01
N VAL A 282 5.07 -14.75 -9.84
CA VAL A 282 6.27 -14.04 -10.31
C VAL A 282 7.52 -14.46 -9.53
N LEU A 283 7.41 -14.69 -8.21
CA LEU A 283 8.52 -15.21 -7.41
C LEU A 283 8.91 -16.62 -7.84
N ARG A 284 7.93 -17.49 -8.14
CA ARG A 284 8.16 -18.86 -8.63
C ARG A 284 8.92 -18.87 -9.93
N ASP A 285 8.47 -18.04 -10.88
CA ASP A 285 9.16 -17.84 -12.16
C ASP A 285 10.57 -17.23 -12.00
N THR A 286 10.77 -16.37 -10.99
CA THR A 286 12.09 -15.76 -10.72
C THR A 286 13.10 -16.76 -10.16
N TYR A 287 12.65 -17.70 -9.32
CA TYR A 287 13.51 -18.70 -8.67
C TYR A 287 13.45 -20.10 -9.29
N ASP A 288 12.59 -20.30 -10.30
CA ASP A 288 12.32 -21.59 -10.96
C ASP A 288 11.84 -22.68 -9.98
N VAL A 289 10.80 -22.37 -9.18
CA VAL A 289 10.25 -23.21 -8.08
C VAL A 289 8.74 -23.38 -8.06
#